data_AF-A2GK90-F1
#
_entry.id   AF-A2GK90-F1
#
_cell.length_a   1.000
_cell.length_b   1.000
_cell.length_c   1.000
_cell.angle_alpha   90.00
_cell.angle_beta   90.00
_cell.angle_gamma   90.00
#
_symmetry.space_group_name_H-M   'P 1'
#
loop_
_entity.id
_entity.type
_entity.pdbx_description
1 polymer ?
#
loop_
_entity_poly.entity_id
_entity_poly.type
_entity_poly.pdbx_seq_one_letter_code
_entity_poly.pdbx_strand_id
1 'polypeptide(L)'
;MQSISKVISLIMALKDNTIQDVFEKVGTEPTKYKFNSLIPIDDKPSNPLINAGAITTASLIVGKDVDEKFQRVLNMVKKLSNSDKISFLKEVYTSEMETTDVNKSIAYYLRSKKIFSLNADEVLDLYIRNCSIGINATELANGGSVLANGGSDLVTGDEMVSKEAVKIVLAQMASCGMYEESGEFLLNVGIPSKSGVSGAILGIVPGKCGICTYSPRLDESGNSIRGKNLLKILSNDLNLNIFL
;
A
#
# COMPACT_ATOMS: atom_id res chain seq x y z
N MET A 1 4.66 -6.48 6.57
CA MET A 1 3.73 -5.53 5.93
C MET A 1 3.22 -6.04 4.59
N GLN A 2 4.10 -6.56 3.71
CA GLN A 2 3.74 -7.06 2.38
C GLN A 2 3.02 -5.97 1.55
N SER A 3 2.05 -6.31 0.69
CA SER A 3 1.35 -5.35 -0.19
C SER A 3 0.67 -4.15 0.50
N ILE A 4 0.55 -4.13 1.83
CA ILE A 4 0.16 -2.91 2.56
C ILE A 4 1.20 -1.80 2.38
N SER A 5 2.47 -2.14 2.13
CA SER A 5 3.56 -1.20 1.87
C SER A 5 3.30 -0.30 0.67
N LYS A 6 2.48 -0.75 -0.28
CA LYS A 6 2.08 0.02 -1.47
C LYS A 6 1.38 1.32 -1.11
N VAL A 7 0.62 1.33 -0.01
CA VAL A 7 -0.01 2.54 0.54
C VAL A 7 1.07 3.54 0.96
N ILE A 8 2.11 3.06 1.65
CA ILE A 8 3.23 3.90 2.09
C ILE A 8 4.05 4.40 0.90
N SER A 9 4.32 3.55 -0.10
CA SER A 9 5.02 3.98 -1.32
C SER A 9 4.24 5.04 -2.09
N LEU A 10 2.91 4.94 -2.17
CA LEU A 10 2.07 5.97 -2.76
C LEU A 10 2.12 7.29 -1.95
N ILE A 11 2.04 7.22 -0.62
CA ILE A 11 2.19 8.40 0.25
C ILE A 11 3.54 9.09 0.00
N MET A 12 4.63 8.32 -0.07
CA MET A 12 5.96 8.85 -0.31
C MET A 12 6.09 9.48 -1.71
N ALA A 13 5.54 8.82 -2.74
CA ALA A 13 5.53 9.37 -4.10
C ALA A 13 4.77 10.71 -4.18
N LEU A 14 3.61 10.80 -3.52
CA LEU A 14 2.80 12.04 -3.45
C LEU A 14 3.44 13.13 -2.58
N LYS A 15 4.29 12.75 -1.62
CA LYS A 15 5.05 13.69 -0.79
C LYS A 15 6.21 14.31 -1.58
N ASP A 16 6.84 13.53 -2.44
CA ASP A 16 8.07 13.90 -3.14
C ASP A 16 7.83 14.56 -4.51
N ASN A 17 6.64 14.44 -5.07
CA ASN A 17 6.30 14.87 -6.42
C ASN A 17 4.94 15.57 -6.45
N THR A 18 4.62 16.28 -7.53
CA THR A 18 3.27 16.79 -7.69
C THR A 18 2.29 15.64 -7.95
N ILE A 19 1.02 15.83 -7.59
CA ILE A 19 -0.05 14.86 -7.87
C ILE A 19 -0.11 14.54 -9.37
N GLN A 20 0.07 15.56 -10.21
CA GLN A 20 0.09 15.39 -11.66
C GLN A 20 1.23 14.46 -12.10
N ASP A 21 2.46 14.70 -11.65
CA ASP A 21 3.62 13.87 -12.02
C ASP A 21 3.44 12.40 -11.62
N VAL A 22 2.85 12.15 -10.43
CA VAL A 22 2.55 10.78 -10.00
C VAL A 22 1.54 10.13 -10.94
N PHE A 23 0.42 10.80 -11.23
CA PHE A 23 -0.64 10.24 -12.04
C PHE A 23 -0.37 10.27 -13.55
N GLU A 24 0.66 10.96 -14.02
CA GLU A 24 1.21 10.77 -15.36
C GLU A 24 1.87 9.38 -15.49
N LYS A 25 2.39 8.82 -14.40
CA LYS A 25 3.13 7.54 -14.38
C LYS A 25 2.32 6.33 -13.94
N VAL A 26 1.25 6.53 -13.18
CA VAL A 26 0.35 5.45 -12.73
C VAL A 26 -1.10 5.91 -12.80
N GLY A 27 -2.02 5.01 -13.14
CA GLY A 27 -3.45 5.31 -13.22
C GLY A 27 -4.16 5.28 -11.86
N THR A 28 -5.49 5.31 -11.92
CA THR A 28 -6.39 5.31 -10.76
C THR A 28 -7.41 4.16 -10.76
N GLU A 29 -7.45 3.39 -11.85
CA GLU A 29 -8.57 2.52 -12.17
C GLU A 29 -8.39 1.10 -11.59
N PRO A 30 -9.47 0.49 -11.07
CA PRO A 30 -9.44 -0.89 -10.64
C PRO A 30 -9.20 -1.83 -11.83
N THR A 31 -8.76 -3.04 -11.53
CA THR A 31 -8.54 -4.08 -12.55
C THR A 31 -9.12 -5.41 -12.11
N LYS A 32 -9.62 -6.17 -13.09
CA LYS A 32 -10.09 -7.56 -12.91
C LYS A 32 -8.96 -8.59 -12.96
N TYR A 33 -7.74 -8.17 -13.32
CA TYR A 33 -6.59 -9.06 -13.43
C TYR A 33 -5.88 -9.21 -12.09
N LYS A 34 -5.17 -10.33 -11.93
CA LYS A 34 -4.31 -10.59 -10.78
C LYS A 34 -3.36 -9.43 -10.53
N PHE A 35 -3.09 -9.17 -9.26
CA PHE A 35 -2.26 -8.03 -8.82
C PHE A 35 -0.82 -8.05 -9.36
N ASN A 36 -0.33 -9.20 -9.82
CA ASN A 36 0.98 -9.42 -10.42
C ASN A 36 0.91 -9.64 -11.95
N SER A 37 -0.23 -9.35 -12.59
CA SER A 37 -0.41 -9.43 -14.03
C SER A 37 0.29 -8.28 -14.74
N LEU A 38 0.84 -8.55 -15.93
CA LEU A 38 1.37 -7.53 -16.85
C LEU A 38 0.28 -6.91 -17.75
N ILE A 39 -0.89 -7.54 -17.85
CA ILE A 39 -2.01 -7.08 -18.70
C ILE A 39 -2.50 -5.66 -18.32
N PRO A 40 -2.65 -5.28 -17.03
CA PRO A 40 -3.07 -3.92 -16.66
C PRO A 40 -1.96 -2.87 -16.80
N ILE A 41 -1.00 -3.07 -17.71
CA ILE A 41 0.06 -2.13 -18.06
C ILE A 41 -0.10 -1.77 -19.53
N ASP A 42 -0.80 -0.66 -19.79
CA ASP A 42 -0.99 -0.12 -21.15
C ASP A 42 0.09 0.93 -21.46
N ASP A 43 -0.28 2.21 -21.44
CA ASP A 43 0.66 3.35 -21.40
C ASP A 43 1.26 3.55 -20.01
N LYS A 44 0.53 3.15 -18.96
CA LYS A 44 0.93 3.16 -17.54
C LYS A 44 0.19 2.06 -16.78
N PRO A 45 0.67 1.63 -15.60
CA PRO A 45 -0.07 0.67 -14.76
C PRO A 45 -1.43 1.24 -14.34
N SER A 46 -2.47 0.39 -14.29
CA SER A 46 -3.84 0.85 -14.03
C SER A 46 -4.03 1.58 -12.69
N ASN A 47 -3.35 1.18 -11.61
CA ASN A 47 -3.44 1.80 -10.29
C ASN A 47 -2.19 1.52 -9.43
N PRO A 48 -1.92 2.31 -8.37
CA PRO A 48 -0.76 2.13 -7.50
C PRO A 48 -0.80 0.88 -6.59
N LEU A 49 -1.93 0.18 -6.46
CA LEU A 49 -2.08 -0.91 -5.49
C LEU A 49 -1.88 -2.33 -6.08
N ILE A 50 -1.74 -2.43 -7.41
CA ILE A 50 -1.15 -3.60 -8.09
C ILE A 50 0.38 -3.53 -8.08
N ASN A 51 1.07 -4.64 -8.37
CA ASN A 51 2.54 -4.70 -8.31
C ASN A 51 3.20 -3.72 -9.29
N ALA A 52 2.69 -3.63 -10.51
CA ALA A 52 3.23 -2.71 -11.51
C ALA A 52 3.15 -1.24 -11.04
N GLY A 53 2.00 -0.82 -10.51
CA GLY A 53 1.87 0.54 -9.96
C GLY A 53 2.67 0.77 -8.69
N ALA A 54 2.85 -0.25 -7.85
CA ALA A 54 3.69 -0.16 -6.67
C ALA A 54 5.18 -0.02 -7.00
N ILE A 55 5.66 -0.75 -8.02
CA ILE A 55 7.03 -0.62 -8.55
C ILE A 55 7.21 0.78 -9.16
N THR A 56 6.21 1.26 -9.92
CA THR A 56 6.22 2.63 -10.44
C THR A 56 6.27 3.67 -9.32
N THR A 57 5.41 3.58 -8.30
CA THR A 57 5.43 4.54 -7.18
C THR A 57 6.72 4.47 -6.36
N ALA A 58 7.32 3.29 -6.19
CA ALA A 58 8.65 3.15 -5.61
C ALA A 58 9.73 3.88 -6.42
N SER A 59 9.64 3.86 -7.76
CA SER A 59 10.56 4.59 -8.64
C SER A 59 10.50 6.11 -8.49
N LEU A 60 9.37 6.64 -8.01
CA LEU A 60 9.13 8.08 -7.80
C LEU A 60 9.63 8.59 -6.44
N ILE A 61 10.06 7.70 -5.55
CA ILE A 61 10.60 8.10 -4.24
C ILE A 61 11.98 8.72 -4.46
N VAL A 62 12.17 9.94 -3.96
CA VAL A 62 13.43 10.71 -4.09
C VAL A 62 14.48 10.14 -3.14
N GLY A 63 15.75 10.24 -3.53
CA GLY A 63 16.88 9.80 -2.70
C GLY A 63 18.07 9.50 -3.59
N LYS A 64 19.28 9.62 -3.02
CA LYS A 64 20.54 9.42 -3.72
C LYS A 64 20.72 7.97 -4.19
N ASP A 65 20.31 7.02 -3.37
CA ASP A 65 20.45 5.58 -3.60
C ASP A 65 19.29 4.80 -2.96
N VAL A 66 19.26 3.49 -3.16
CA VAL A 66 18.20 2.61 -2.63
C VAL A 66 18.18 2.60 -1.11
N ASP A 67 19.33 2.71 -0.46
CA ASP A 67 19.44 2.69 1.00
C ASP A 67 18.79 3.94 1.60
N GLU A 68 19.10 5.13 1.07
CA GLU A 68 18.47 6.38 1.51
C GLU A 68 16.95 6.34 1.28
N LYS A 69 16.50 5.91 0.09
CA LYS A 69 15.08 5.78 -0.23
C LYS A 69 14.37 4.85 0.75
N PHE A 70 14.96 3.69 1.04
CA PHE A 70 14.40 2.74 1.99
C PHE A 70 14.34 3.31 3.41
N GLN A 71 15.39 4.00 3.87
CA GLN A 71 15.37 4.65 5.19
C GLN A 71 14.29 5.72 5.30
N ARG A 72 14.05 6.51 4.24
CA ARG A 72 12.95 7.47 4.20
C ARG A 72 11.59 6.79 4.35
N VAL A 73 11.36 5.67 3.66
CA VAL A 73 10.13 4.86 3.79
C VAL A 73 10.01 4.28 5.20
N LEU A 74 11.07 3.67 5.74
CA LEU A 74 11.07 3.07 7.07
C LEU A 74 10.76 4.12 8.15
N ASN A 75 11.34 5.32 8.04
CA ASN A 75 11.07 6.44 8.94
C ASN A 75 9.62 6.94 8.83
N MET A 76 9.03 6.94 7.63
CA MET A 76 7.61 7.25 7.47
C MET A 76 6.73 6.22 8.20
N VAL A 77 7.04 4.92 8.08
CA VAL A 77 6.30 3.86 8.79
C VAL A 77 6.42 4.03 10.31
N LYS A 78 7.62 4.30 10.82
CA LYS A 78 7.86 4.57 12.27
C LYS A 78 7.02 5.75 12.77
N LYS A 79 7.01 6.86 12.03
CA LYS A 79 6.21 8.05 12.38
C LYS A 79 4.71 7.73 12.41
N LEU A 80 4.19 7.15 11.34
CA LEU A 80 2.75 6.81 11.25
C LEU A 80 2.32 5.81 12.33
N SER A 81 3.16 4.83 12.65
CA SER A 81 2.84 3.81 13.66
C SER A 81 3.08 4.25 15.10
N ASN A 82 3.73 5.40 15.30
CA ASN A 82 4.25 5.87 16.58
C ASN A 82 5.05 4.77 17.31
N SER A 83 5.97 4.12 16.57
CA SER A 83 6.78 3.01 17.09
C SER A 83 8.19 3.01 16.51
N ASP A 84 9.19 2.96 17.38
CA ASP A 84 10.60 2.77 16.99
C ASP A 84 10.96 1.30 16.75
N LYS A 85 10.04 0.37 17.05
CA LYS A 85 10.27 -1.08 16.92
C LYS A 85 10.12 -1.61 15.49
N ILE A 86 9.67 -0.76 14.56
CA ILE A 86 9.55 -1.11 13.14
C ILE A 86 10.94 -1.44 12.59
N SER A 87 11.06 -2.63 12.00
CA SER A 87 12.34 -3.19 11.58
C SER A 87 12.25 -3.79 10.18
N PHE A 88 13.42 -3.97 9.56
CA PHE A 88 13.56 -4.65 8.28
C PHE A 88 13.71 -6.15 8.50
N LEU A 89 12.83 -6.96 7.92
CA LEU A 89 12.88 -8.41 8.01
C LEU A 89 13.77 -8.97 6.90
N LYS A 90 15.08 -9.07 7.18
CA LYS A 90 16.07 -9.51 6.20
C LYS A 90 15.77 -10.90 5.62
N GLU A 91 15.30 -11.84 6.43
CA GLU A 91 14.94 -13.19 5.99
C GLU A 91 13.80 -13.18 4.96
N VAL A 92 12.77 -12.36 5.20
CA VAL A 92 11.65 -12.17 4.26
C VAL A 92 12.16 -11.56 2.97
N TYR A 93 12.99 -10.52 3.06
CA TYR A 93 13.60 -9.90 1.88
C TYR A 93 14.40 -10.90 1.05
N THR A 94 15.27 -11.68 1.67
CA THR A 94 16.09 -12.69 0.98
C THR A 94 15.20 -13.72 0.28
N SER A 95 14.19 -14.25 0.97
CA SER A 95 13.24 -15.20 0.39
C SER A 95 12.44 -14.63 -0.78
N GLU A 96 11.99 -13.37 -0.68
CA GLU A 96 11.27 -12.69 -1.77
C GLU A 96 12.19 -12.49 -2.98
N MET A 97 13.42 -12.00 -2.78
CA MET A 97 14.38 -11.76 -3.86
C MET A 97 14.75 -13.03 -4.65
N GLU A 98 14.79 -14.18 -3.99
CA GLU A 98 15.06 -15.48 -4.64
C GLU A 98 13.92 -15.94 -5.57
N THR A 99 12.69 -15.45 -5.38
CA THR A 99 11.49 -15.94 -6.08
C THR A 99 10.72 -14.88 -6.87
N THR A 100 11.28 -13.68 -7.03
CA THR A 100 10.58 -12.50 -7.56
C THR A 100 10.63 -12.32 -9.08
N ASP A 101 10.66 -13.42 -9.85
CA ASP A 101 10.84 -13.35 -11.32
C ASP A 101 9.70 -12.62 -12.05
N VAL A 102 8.48 -12.72 -11.53
CA VAL A 102 7.34 -11.96 -12.06
C VAL A 102 7.53 -10.46 -11.83
N ASN A 103 7.99 -10.04 -10.64
CA ASN A 103 8.22 -8.62 -10.39
C ASN A 103 9.46 -8.09 -11.13
N LYS A 104 10.50 -8.91 -11.32
CA LYS A 104 11.60 -8.59 -12.25
C LYS A 104 11.05 -8.31 -13.64
N SER A 105 10.24 -9.22 -14.17
CA SER A 105 9.62 -9.05 -15.48
C SER A 105 8.80 -7.77 -15.58
N ILE A 106 8.01 -7.45 -14.55
CA ILE A 106 7.25 -6.19 -14.46
C ILE A 106 8.20 -4.98 -14.46
N ALA A 107 9.22 -4.95 -13.61
CA ALA A 107 10.15 -3.82 -13.49
C ALA A 107 10.87 -3.54 -14.82
N TYR A 108 11.37 -4.58 -15.50
CA TYR A 108 12.00 -4.44 -16.80
C TYR A 108 11.02 -4.00 -17.89
N TYR A 109 9.78 -4.49 -17.85
CA TYR A 109 8.73 -4.06 -18.79
C TYR A 109 8.33 -2.60 -18.59
N LEU A 110 8.21 -2.14 -17.34
CA LEU A 110 7.95 -0.72 -17.05
C LEU A 110 9.09 0.19 -17.52
N ARG A 111 10.34 -0.26 -17.36
CA ARG A 111 11.52 0.46 -17.88
C ARG A 111 11.51 0.52 -19.41
N SER A 112 11.17 -0.57 -20.10
CA SER A 112 11.12 -0.59 -21.57
C SER A 112 10.03 0.34 -22.13
N LYS A 113 8.93 0.50 -21.39
CA LYS A 113 7.86 1.48 -21.63
C LYS A 113 8.21 2.92 -21.25
N LYS A 114 9.42 3.18 -20.73
CA LYS A 114 9.89 4.50 -20.26
C LYS A 114 9.01 5.12 -19.17
N ILE A 115 8.33 4.29 -18.37
CA ILE A 115 7.61 4.76 -17.18
C ILE A 115 8.60 5.45 -16.24
N PHE A 116 9.75 4.81 -16.02
CA PHE A 116 10.92 5.38 -15.35
C PHE A 116 12.19 5.06 -16.14
N SER A 117 13.23 5.87 -15.94
CA SER A 117 14.56 5.70 -16.55
C SER A 117 15.60 5.11 -15.57
N LEU A 118 15.23 4.93 -14.30
CA LEU A 118 16.07 4.32 -13.26
C LEU A 118 16.43 2.85 -13.59
N ASN A 119 17.47 2.35 -12.93
CA ASN A 119 17.79 0.92 -12.99
C ASN A 119 16.61 0.10 -12.43
N ALA A 120 16.14 -0.88 -13.21
CA ALA A 120 15.00 -1.71 -12.84
C ALA A 120 15.29 -2.56 -11.60
N ASP A 121 16.53 -3.02 -11.42
CA ASP A 121 16.93 -3.84 -10.28
C ASP A 121 16.95 -3.02 -8.99
N GLU A 122 17.37 -1.75 -9.05
CA GLU A 122 17.36 -0.83 -7.90
C GLU A 122 15.93 -0.46 -7.46
N VAL A 123 15.04 -0.20 -8.43
CA VAL A 123 13.62 0.07 -8.14
C VAL A 123 12.96 -1.19 -7.55
N LEU A 124 13.28 -2.36 -8.09
CA LEU A 124 12.78 -3.63 -7.58
C LEU A 124 13.30 -3.90 -6.16
N ASP A 125 14.58 -3.67 -5.89
CA ASP A 125 15.18 -3.81 -4.55
C ASP A 125 14.40 -2.96 -3.54
N LEU A 126 14.18 -1.68 -3.83
CA LEU A 126 13.38 -0.80 -2.98
C LEU A 126 11.96 -1.33 -2.74
N TYR A 127 11.29 -1.79 -3.80
CA TYR A 127 9.95 -2.37 -3.70
C TYR A 127 9.92 -3.59 -2.76
N ILE A 128 10.85 -4.53 -2.91
CA ILE A 128 10.90 -5.74 -2.07
C ILE A 128 11.30 -5.41 -0.63
N ARG A 129 12.21 -4.46 -0.41
CA ARG A 129 12.53 -3.96 0.93
C ARG A 129 11.32 -3.36 1.61
N ASN A 130 10.52 -2.56 0.90
CA ASN A 130 9.29 -1.97 1.44
C ASN A 130 8.27 -3.06 1.86
N CYS A 131 8.11 -4.12 1.06
CA CYS A 131 7.25 -5.27 1.43
C CYS A 131 7.76 -6.00 2.69
N SER A 132 9.08 -6.01 2.90
CA SER A 132 9.78 -6.72 3.97
C SER A 132 9.88 -5.93 5.28
N ILE A 133 9.14 -4.83 5.43
CA ILE A 133 9.05 -4.11 6.72
C ILE A 133 8.18 -4.92 7.71
N GLY A 134 8.75 -5.20 8.87
CA GLY A 134 8.13 -5.85 10.01
C GLY A 134 7.34 -4.86 10.85
N ILE A 135 6.07 -5.19 11.08
CA ILE A 135 5.11 -4.35 11.79
C ILE A 135 3.97 -5.23 12.34
N ASN A 136 3.44 -4.91 13.51
CA ASN A 136 2.32 -5.61 14.11
C ASN A 136 0.97 -4.94 13.80
N ALA A 137 -0.15 -5.60 14.17
CA ALA A 137 -1.49 -5.10 13.88
C ALA A 137 -1.80 -3.77 14.58
N THR A 138 -1.38 -3.59 15.83
CA THR A 138 -1.59 -2.34 16.58
C THR A 138 -0.86 -1.17 15.92
N GLU A 139 0.40 -1.39 15.53
CA GLU A 139 1.22 -0.38 14.84
C GLU A 139 0.64 0.00 13.47
N LEU A 140 0.11 -0.96 12.71
CA LEU A 140 -0.60 -0.69 11.45
C LEU A 140 -1.91 0.08 11.69
N ALA A 141 -2.67 -0.28 12.73
CA ALA A 141 -3.91 0.41 13.09
C ALA A 141 -3.66 1.86 13.53
N ASN A 142 -2.56 2.13 14.24
CA ASN A 142 -2.13 3.49 14.58
C ASN A 142 -1.87 4.33 13.32
N GLY A 143 -1.12 3.78 12.35
CA GLY A 143 -0.89 4.45 11.06
C GLY A 143 -2.19 4.69 10.29
N GLY A 144 -3.11 3.71 10.30
CA GLY A 144 -4.45 3.89 9.76
C GLY A 144 -5.24 5.00 10.46
N SER A 145 -5.02 5.21 11.76
CA SER A 145 -5.73 6.23 12.54
C SER A 145 -5.22 7.65 12.24
N VAL A 146 -3.93 7.81 11.93
CA VAL A 146 -3.41 9.07 11.38
C VAL A 146 -4.08 9.41 10.05
N LEU A 147 -4.22 8.43 9.16
CA LEU A 147 -4.92 8.61 7.88
C LEU A 147 -6.43 8.86 8.07
N ALA A 148 -7.07 8.20 9.04
CA ALA A 148 -8.45 8.52 9.42
C ALA A 148 -8.60 9.95 9.93
N ASN A 149 -7.56 10.49 10.58
CA ASN A 149 -7.47 11.87 11.09
C ASN A 149 -6.99 12.88 10.02
N GLY A 150 -7.17 12.58 8.74
CA GLY A 150 -6.79 13.49 7.66
C GLY A 150 -5.28 13.67 7.48
N GLY A 151 -4.47 12.79 8.07
CA GLY A 151 -3.01 12.77 7.91
C GLY A 151 -2.24 13.47 9.04
N SER A 152 -2.94 13.96 10.07
CA SER A 152 -2.34 14.59 11.24
C SER A 152 -2.09 13.60 12.39
N ASP A 153 -0.99 13.78 13.12
CA ASP A 153 -0.72 13.07 14.36
C ASP A 153 -1.88 13.25 15.36
N LEU A 154 -2.25 12.19 16.07
CA LEU A 154 -3.40 12.20 16.98
C LEU A 154 -3.13 12.96 18.29
N VAL A 155 -1.86 13.17 18.65
CA VAL A 155 -1.43 13.80 19.91
C VAL A 155 -0.92 15.21 19.65
N THR A 156 0.01 15.39 18.71
CA THR A 156 0.64 16.68 18.43
C THR A 156 -0.15 17.53 17.45
N GLY A 157 -0.94 16.91 16.58
CA GLY A 157 -1.65 17.58 15.48
C GLY A 157 -0.75 17.91 14.28
N ASP A 158 0.53 17.53 14.31
CA ASP A 158 1.46 17.78 13.21
C ASP A 158 1.00 17.06 11.94
N GLU A 159 1.08 17.74 10.80
CA GLU A 159 0.77 17.12 9.50
C GLU A 159 1.87 16.12 9.11
N MET A 160 1.53 14.83 9.10
CA MET A 160 2.42 13.77 8.62
C MET A 160 2.24 13.50 7.12
N VAL A 161 0.98 13.55 6.67
CA VAL A 161 0.54 13.33 5.29
C VAL A 161 -0.45 14.44 4.95
N SER A 162 -0.32 15.09 3.79
CA SER A 162 -1.26 16.13 3.39
C SER A 162 -2.66 15.58 3.18
N LYS A 163 -3.68 16.41 3.42
CA LYS A 163 -5.09 16.02 3.26
C LYS A 163 -5.40 15.55 1.84
N GLU A 164 -4.79 16.15 0.83
CA GLU A 164 -4.93 15.76 -0.57
C GLU A 164 -4.38 14.34 -0.80
N ALA A 165 -3.20 14.03 -0.24
CA ALA A 165 -2.61 12.70 -0.35
C ALA A 165 -3.45 11.66 0.41
N VAL A 166 -3.99 11.99 1.59
CA VAL A 166 -4.91 11.11 2.34
C VAL A 166 -6.15 10.81 1.51
N LYS A 167 -6.78 11.81 0.90
CA LYS A 167 -7.95 11.61 0.03
C LYS A 167 -7.65 10.65 -1.11
N ILE A 168 -6.51 10.84 -1.79
CA ILE A 168 -6.07 9.97 -2.89
C ILE A 168 -5.84 8.54 -2.40
N VAL A 169 -5.11 8.37 -1.29
CA VAL A 169 -4.80 7.07 -0.72
C VAL A 169 -6.07 6.31 -0.34
N LEU A 170 -7.02 6.97 0.34
CA LEU A 170 -8.28 6.35 0.73
C LEU A 170 -9.14 5.97 -0.47
N ALA A 171 -9.20 6.83 -1.50
CA ALA A 171 -9.90 6.50 -2.73
C ALA A 171 -9.32 5.26 -3.42
N GLN A 172 -7.98 5.18 -3.50
CA GLN A 172 -7.29 4.02 -4.06
C GLN A 172 -7.49 2.76 -3.22
N MET A 173 -7.45 2.87 -1.89
CA MET A 173 -7.72 1.73 -1.00
C MET A 173 -9.16 1.24 -1.14
N ALA A 174 -10.14 2.14 -1.29
CA ALA A 174 -11.52 1.76 -1.51
C ALA A 174 -11.72 1.01 -2.83
N SER A 175 -11.17 1.52 -3.94
CA SER A 175 -11.42 0.95 -5.27
C SER A 175 -10.51 -0.22 -5.65
N CYS A 176 -9.26 -0.26 -5.15
CA CYS A 176 -8.21 -1.15 -5.63
C CYS A 176 -7.53 -1.98 -4.54
N GLY A 177 -7.88 -1.80 -3.27
CA GLY A 177 -7.04 -2.26 -2.17
C GLY A 177 -7.19 -3.74 -1.77
N MET A 178 -8.25 -4.42 -2.22
CA MET A 178 -8.52 -5.84 -1.93
C MET A 178 -8.41 -6.73 -3.17
N TYR A 179 -7.56 -6.32 -4.12
CA TYR A 179 -7.31 -7.01 -5.39
C TYR A 179 -8.58 -7.13 -6.24
N GLU A 180 -8.84 -8.28 -6.86
CA GLU A 180 -9.99 -8.53 -7.73
C GLU A 180 -11.32 -8.45 -6.98
N GLU A 181 -11.29 -8.60 -5.66
CA GLU A 181 -12.46 -8.54 -4.79
C GLU A 181 -12.76 -7.13 -4.26
N SER A 182 -12.04 -6.09 -4.70
CA SER A 182 -12.19 -4.72 -4.15
C SER A 182 -13.62 -4.20 -4.22
N GLY A 183 -14.31 -4.41 -5.34
CA GLY A 183 -15.70 -3.97 -5.50
C GLY A 183 -16.66 -4.70 -4.56
N GLU A 184 -16.59 -6.03 -4.52
CA GLU A 184 -17.44 -6.84 -3.64
C GLU A 184 -17.17 -6.57 -2.16
N PHE A 185 -15.89 -6.44 -1.79
CA PHE A 185 -15.50 -6.10 -0.43
C PHE A 185 -16.06 -4.73 -0.02
N LEU A 186 -15.93 -3.72 -0.88
CA LEU A 186 -16.40 -2.37 -0.58
C LEU A 186 -17.92 -2.33 -0.43
N LEU A 187 -18.68 -3.07 -1.23
CA LEU A 187 -20.14 -3.19 -1.10
C LEU A 187 -20.57 -3.84 0.23
N ASN A 188 -19.84 -4.87 0.67
CA ASN A 188 -20.19 -5.64 1.86
C ASN A 188 -19.68 -5.03 3.18
N VAL A 189 -18.55 -4.32 3.13
CA VAL A 189 -17.84 -3.82 4.33
C VAL A 189 -17.85 -2.30 4.39
N GLY A 190 -17.75 -1.59 3.26
CA GLY A 190 -17.80 -0.13 3.23
C GLY A 190 -16.62 0.57 3.91
N ILE A 191 -15.48 -0.09 4.06
CA ILE A 191 -14.27 0.49 4.67
C ILE A 191 -13.14 0.47 3.65
N PRO A 192 -12.56 1.63 3.26
CA PRO A 192 -11.32 1.68 2.48
C PRO A 192 -10.23 0.81 3.10
N SER A 193 -9.78 -0.21 2.37
CA SER A 193 -8.93 -1.25 2.95
C SER A 193 -7.81 -1.68 2.02
N LYS A 194 -6.66 -2.08 2.57
CA LYS A 194 -5.57 -2.73 1.84
C LYS A 194 -5.17 -4.03 2.51
N SER A 195 -5.18 -5.12 1.75
CA SER A 195 -4.67 -6.42 2.17
C SER A 195 -3.18 -6.61 1.86
N GLY A 196 -2.54 -7.52 2.59
CA GLY A 196 -1.22 -8.04 2.27
C GLY A 196 -1.20 -9.57 2.33
N VAL A 197 -0.39 -10.20 1.49
CA VAL A 197 -0.22 -11.67 1.46
C VAL A 197 0.36 -12.26 2.76
N SER A 198 0.78 -11.41 3.71
CA SER A 198 1.06 -11.84 5.08
C SER A 198 -0.19 -12.25 5.87
N GLY A 199 -1.40 -11.95 5.36
CA GLY A 199 -2.67 -12.14 6.06
C GLY A 199 -3.13 -10.93 6.87
N ALA A 200 -2.47 -9.77 6.70
CA ALA A 200 -2.91 -8.52 7.30
C ALA A 200 -3.91 -7.79 6.40
N ILE A 201 -4.88 -7.11 6.99
CA ILE A 201 -5.75 -6.14 6.30
C ILE A 201 -5.81 -4.87 7.12
N LEU A 202 -5.39 -3.75 6.52
CA LEU A 202 -5.53 -2.41 7.06
C LEU A 202 -6.81 -1.78 6.51
N GLY A 203 -7.76 -1.44 7.36
CA GLY A 203 -8.95 -0.65 7.04
C GLY A 203 -8.87 0.74 7.66
N ILE A 204 -9.41 1.76 6.99
CA ILE A 204 -9.41 3.14 7.47
C ILE A 204 -10.82 3.71 7.37
N VAL A 205 -11.36 4.19 8.49
CA VAL A 205 -12.68 4.80 8.58
C VAL A 205 -12.49 6.31 8.82
N PRO A 206 -12.67 7.16 7.80
CA PRO A 206 -12.38 8.59 7.90
C PRO A 206 -13.13 9.24 9.07
N GLY A 207 -12.41 10.04 9.87
CA GLY A 207 -12.94 10.72 11.05
C GLY A 207 -13.27 9.81 12.24
N LYS A 208 -13.01 8.50 12.16
CA LYS A 208 -13.30 7.55 13.25
C LYS A 208 -12.07 6.79 13.72
N CYS A 209 -11.51 5.90 12.90
CA CYS A 209 -10.42 5.02 13.34
C CYS A 209 -9.66 4.35 12.18
N GLY A 210 -8.44 3.89 12.48
CA GLY A 210 -7.76 2.85 11.72
C GLY A 210 -7.97 1.48 12.36
N ILE A 211 -8.16 0.45 11.54
CA ILE A 211 -8.38 -0.93 11.96
C ILE A 211 -7.36 -1.82 11.26
N CYS A 212 -6.69 -2.69 11.99
CA CYS A 212 -5.87 -3.74 11.38
C CYS A 212 -6.32 -5.10 11.87
N THR A 213 -6.49 -6.03 10.93
CA THR A 213 -6.70 -7.45 11.23
C THR A 213 -5.48 -8.24 10.75
N TYR A 214 -5.20 -9.37 11.40
CA TYR A 214 -4.15 -10.28 10.98
C TYR A 214 -4.57 -11.73 11.18
N SER A 215 -4.55 -12.51 10.09
CA SER A 215 -4.71 -13.96 10.11
C SER A 215 -4.08 -14.54 8.84
N PRO A 216 -3.04 -15.41 8.93
CA PRO A 216 -2.26 -15.86 7.77
C PRO A 216 -3.04 -16.57 6.66
N ARG A 217 -4.13 -17.27 6.98
CA ARG A 217 -4.89 -18.04 5.99
C ARG A 217 -5.59 -17.10 4.99
N LEU A 218 -5.22 -17.23 3.72
CA LEU A 218 -5.75 -16.45 2.61
C LEU A 218 -6.79 -17.24 1.80
N ASP A 219 -7.64 -16.51 1.09
CA ASP A 219 -8.46 -17.04 -0.02
C ASP A 219 -7.68 -17.05 -1.35
N GLU A 220 -8.37 -17.39 -2.44
CA GLU A 220 -7.79 -17.48 -3.79
C GLU A 220 -7.33 -16.14 -4.35
N SER A 221 -7.90 -15.03 -3.89
CA SER A 221 -7.49 -13.66 -4.25
C SER A 221 -6.35 -13.12 -3.38
N GLY A 222 -5.90 -13.88 -2.37
CA GLY A 222 -4.80 -13.49 -1.50
C GLY A 222 -5.21 -12.56 -0.35
N ASN A 223 -6.50 -12.53 -0.01
CA ASN A 223 -7.04 -11.76 1.12
C ASN A 223 -7.22 -12.67 2.35
N SER A 224 -7.03 -12.13 3.57
CA SER A 224 -7.22 -12.91 4.79
C SER A 224 -8.71 -13.26 5.00
N ILE A 225 -9.02 -14.56 5.05
CA ILE A 225 -10.42 -15.04 5.21
C ILE A 225 -11.02 -14.51 6.51
N ARG A 226 -10.31 -14.69 7.64
CA ARG A 226 -10.77 -14.24 8.95
C ARG A 226 -10.76 -12.71 9.05
N GLY A 227 -9.76 -12.06 8.46
CA GLY A 227 -9.67 -10.60 8.46
C GLY A 227 -10.86 -9.94 7.75
N LYS A 228 -11.25 -10.42 6.56
CA LYS A 228 -12.42 -9.93 5.83
C LYS A 228 -13.71 -10.08 6.66
N ASN A 229 -13.92 -11.26 7.24
CA ASN A 229 -15.10 -11.54 8.05
C ASN A 229 -15.16 -10.65 9.30
N LEU A 230 -14.02 -10.45 9.98
CA LEU A 230 -13.96 -9.57 11.15
C LEU A 230 -14.26 -8.11 10.78
N LEU A 231 -13.71 -7.60 9.67
CA LEU A 231 -14.02 -6.24 9.20
C LEU A 231 -15.49 -6.07 8.84
N LYS A 232 -16.13 -7.10 8.26
CA LYS A 232 -17.58 -7.10 8.01
C LYS A 232 -18.40 -7.00 9.31
N ILE A 233 -18.05 -7.80 10.32
CA ILE A 233 -18.69 -7.77 11.64
C ILE A 233 -18.53 -6.39 12.28
N LEU A 234 -17.30 -5.89 12.36
CA LEU A 234 -17.01 -4.57 12.95
C LEU A 234 -17.71 -3.44 12.21
N SER A 235 -17.80 -3.51 10.89
CA SER A 235 -18.49 -2.49 10.10
C SER A 235 -19.98 -2.39 10.43
N ASN A 236 -20.64 -3.54 10.56
CA ASN A 236 -22.05 -3.61 10.92
C ASN A 236 -22.29 -3.22 12.39
N ASP A 237 -21.52 -3.78 13.32
CA ASP A 237 -21.75 -3.59 14.75
C ASP A 237 -21.43 -2.16 15.22
N LEU A 238 -20.50 -1.48 14.54
CA LEU A 238 -20.02 -0.15 14.90
C LEU A 238 -20.41 0.95 13.90
N ASN A 239 -21.24 0.63 12.90
CA ASN A 239 -21.66 1.56 11.84
C ASN A 239 -20.48 2.28 11.17
N LEU A 240 -19.55 1.50 10.61
CA LEU A 240 -18.30 2.02 10.01
C LEU A 240 -18.32 2.12 8.50
N ASN A 241 -19.41 1.69 7.86
CA ASN A 241 -19.59 1.83 6.42
C ASN A 241 -19.63 3.32 6.03
N ILE A 242 -18.71 3.75 5.16
CA ILE A 242 -18.58 5.16 4.78
C ILE A 242 -19.68 5.67 3.83
N PHE A 243 -20.58 4.79 3.37
CA PHE A 243 -21.70 5.11 2.49
C PHE A 243 -23.03 5.26 3.23
N LEU A 244 -23.02 5.19 4.56
CA LEU A 244 -24.18 5.31 5.46
C LEU A 244 -23.91 6.39 6.53
#